data_AF-A0A558F6D3-F1
#
_entry.id   AF-A0A558F6D3-F1
#
_cell.length_a   1.000
_cell.length_b   1.000
_cell.length_c   1.000
_cell.angle_alpha   90.00
_cell.angle_beta   90.00
_cell.angle_gamma   90.00
#
_symmetry.space_group_name_H-M   'P 1'
#
loop_
_entity.id
_entity.type
_entity.pdbx_description
1 polymer ?
#
loop_
_entity_poly.entity_id
_entity_poly.type
_entity_poly.pdbx_seq_one_letter_code
_entity_poly.pdbx_strand_id
1 'polypeptide(L)'
;MESLGELIRLLRKERKLSQQDLAKQYGMSRATISGIENNTLSEIGIRKVEAILNGFGYELAAVPRQSKRPTLDTLKKENFHG
;
A
#
# COMPACT_ATOMS: atom_id res chain seq x y z
N MET A 1 1.60 -6.97 -9.56
CA MET A 1 0.62 -6.00 -9.02
C MET A 1 1.24 -5.40 -7.77
N GLU A 2 1.54 -4.10 -7.79
CA GLU A 2 2.11 -3.44 -6.60
C GLU A 2 1.12 -3.53 -5.44
N SER A 3 1.62 -3.86 -4.26
CA SER A 3 0.80 -3.89 -3.06
C SER A 3 0.50 -2.46 -2.60
N LEU A 4 -0.61 -2.27 -1.88
CA LEU A 4 -0.97 -0.97 -1.30
C LEU A 4 0.16 -0.36 -0.44
N GLY A 5 0.93 -1.19 0.27
CA GLY A 5 2.06 -0.75 1.07
C GLY A 5 3.21 -0.18 0.23
N GLU A 6 3.48 -0.76 -0.94
CA GLU A 6 4.48 -0.26 -1.88
C GLU A 6 4.08 1.09 -2.48
N LEU A 7 2.81 1.24 -2.86
CA LEU A 7 2.26 2.50 -3.35
C LEU A 7 2.42 3.61 -2.30
N ILE A 8 2.03 3.36 -1.05
CA ILE A 8 2.17 4.33 0.05
C ILE A 8 3.64 4.70 0.27
N ARG A 9 4.56 3.73 0.22
CA ARG A 9 6.00 3.98 0.34
C ARG A 9 6.52 4.87 -0.79
N LEU A 10 6.10 4.59 -2.03
CA LEU A 10 6.51 5.35 -3.21
C LEU A 10 6.06 6.81 -3.07
N LEU A 11 4.77 7.04 -2.81
CA LEU A 11 4.18 8.38 -2.65
C LEU A 11 4.84 9.17 -1.51
N ARG A 12 5.14 8.50 -0.40
CA ARG A 12 5.87 9.11 0.72
C ARG A 12 7.26 9.60 0.27
N LYS A 13 7.99 8.77 -0.47
CA LYS A 13 9.34 9.10 -0.97
C LYS A 13 9.32 10.21 -2.02
N GLU A 14 8.34 10.22 -2.92
CA GLU A 14 8.16 11.31 -3.89
C GLU A 14 7.96 12.66 -3.22
N ARG A 15 7.23 12.67 -2.10
CA ARG A 15 7.06 13.86 -1.25
C ARG A 15 8.23 14.13 -0.30
N LYS A 16 9.32 13.36 -0.39
CA LYS A 16 10.52 13.47 0.45
C LYS A 16 10.25 13.36 1.95
N LEU A 17 9.20 12.63 2.34
CA LEU A 17 8.83 12.42 3.74
C LEU A 17 9.57 11.19 4.29
N SER A 18 10.08 11.27 5.52
CA SER A 18 10.46 10.07 6.27
C SER A 18 9.21 9.33 6.76
N GLN A 19 9.34 8.07 7.16
CA GLN A 19 8.24 7.34 7.80
C GLN A 19 7.76 8.05 9.08
N GLN A 20 8.67 8.72 9.78
CA GLN A 20 8.35 9.46 10.99
C GLN A 20 7.53 10.73 10.69
N ASP A 21 7.81 11.40 9.57
CA ASP A 21 7.05 12.59 9.15
C ASP A 21 5.64 12.21 8.74
N LEU A 22 5.49 11.15 7.95
CA LEU A 22 4.19 10.61 7.57
C LEU A 22 3.38 10.17 8.80
N ALA A 23 4.04 9.52 9.76
CA ALA A 23 3.41 9.11 11.01
C ALA A 23 2.88 10.30 11.80
N LYS A 24 3.66 11.38 11.92
CA LYS A 24 3.23 12.62 12.58
C LYS A 24 2.05 13.26 11.85
N GLN A 25 2.09 13.32 10.52
CA GLN A 25 1.05 13.95 9.71
C GLN A 25 -0.33 13.32 9.92
N TYR A 26 -0.38 11.99 10.10
CA TYR A 26 -1.66 11.26 10.26
C TYR A 26 -1.89 10.72 11.67
N GLY A 27 -1.14 11.19 12.67
CA GLY A 27 -1.34 10.81 14.08
C GLY A 27 -1.12 9.32 14.35
N MET A 28 -0.12 8.71 13.72
CA MET A 28 0.23 7.30 13.88
C MET A 28 1.64 7.11 14.45
N SER A 29 1.96 5.89 14.88
CA SER A 29 3.35 5.54 15.21
C SER A 29 4.18 5.30 13.94
N ARG A 30 5.49 5.56 13.99
CA ARG A 30 6.41 5.19 12.91
C ARG A 30 6.34 3.69 12.61
N ALA A 31 6.22 2.85 13.63
CA ALA A 31 6.10 1.40 13.49
C ALA A 31 4.85 1.01 12.69
N THR A 32 3.73 1.70 12.88
CA THR A 32 2.52 1.53 12.08
C THR A 32 2.78 1.85 10.61
N ILE A 33 3.39 3.00 10.29
CA ILE A 33 3.74 3.35 8.90
C ILE A 33 4.68 2.30 8.28
N SER A 34 5.71 1.87 9.02
CA SER A 34 6.62 0.83 8.55
C SER A 34 5.89 -0.50 8.31
N GLY A 35 4.96 -0.88 9.18
CA GLY A 35 4.19 -2.11 9.04
C GLY A 35 3.23 -2.07 7.84
N ILE A 36 2.61 -0.91 7.57
CA ILE A 36 1.81 -0.69 6.36
C ILE A 36 2.68 -0.88 5.11
N GLU A 37 3.81 -0.17 5.05
CA GLU A 37 4.67 -0.18 3.86
C GLU A 37 5.34 -1.53 3.58
N ASN A 38 5.48 -2.38 4.60
CA ASN A 38 6.06 -3.71 4.48
C ASN A 38 5.02 -4.84 4.51
N ASN A 39 3.73 -4.52 4.60
CA ASN A 39 2.65 -5.48 4.74
C ASN A 39 2.84 -6.50 5.90
N THR A 40 3.33 -6.03 7.05
CA THR A 40 3.63 -6.89 8.22
C THR A 40 2.65 -6.73 9.38
N LEU A 41 1.65 -5.86 9.24
CA LEU A 41 0.60 -5.71 10.25
C LEU A 41 -0.44 -6.82 10.09
N SER A 42 -0.80 -7.47 11.20
CA SER A 42 -1.92 -8.43 11.23
C SER A 42 -3.28 -7.73 11.08
N GLU A 43 -3.39 -6.49 11.54
CA GLU A 43 -4.61 -5.68 11.44
C GLU A 43 -4.27 -4.20 11.28
N ILE A 44 -5.06 -3.51 10.45
CA ILE A 44 -5.09 -2.05 10.39
C ILE A 44 -6.53 -1.56 10.14
N GLY A 45 -6.93 -0.54 10.90
CA GLY A 45 -8.23 0.10 10.69
C GLY A 45 -8.32 0.81 9.33
N ILE A 46 -9.37 0.54 8.57
CA ILE A 46 -9.59 1.08 7.21
C ILE A 46 -9.43 2.60 7.11
N ARG A 47 -9.93 3.35 8.10
CA ARG A 47 -9.82 4.82 8.16
C ARG A 47 -8.38 5.34 8.15
N LYS A 48 -7.44 4.57 8.72
CA LYS A 48 -6.02 4.94 8.74
C LYS A 48 -5.42 4.89 7.33
N VAL A 49 -5.75 3.84 6.60
CA VAL A 49 -5.30 3.64 5.22
C VAL A 49 -5.94 4.68 4.30
N GLU A 50 -7.26 4.87 4.43
CA GLU A 50 -8.02 5.88 3.69
C GLU A 50 -7.48 7.29 3.91
N ALA A 51 -7.17 7.68 5.15
CA ALA A 51 -6.62 9.02 5.43
C ALA A 51 -5.28 9.26 4.70
N ILE A 52 -4.39 8.27 4.67
CA ILE A 52 -3.11 8.36 3.97
C ILE A 52 -3.34 8.50 2.46
N LEU A 53 -4.21 7.66 1.88
CA LEU A 53 -4.54 7.70 0.45
C LEU A 53 -5.13 9.06 0.06
N ASN A 54 -6.13 9.54 0.81
CA ASN A 54 -6.79 10.81 0.53
C ASN A 54 -5.80 11.97 0.54
N GLY A 55 -4.86 12.01 1.49
CA GLY A 55 -3.85 13.08 1.53
C GLY A 55 -2.78 12.96 0.43
N PHE A 56 -2.66 11.80 -0.21
CA PHE A 56 -1.89 11.62 -1.43
C PHE A 56 -2.69 11.86 -2.72
N GLY A 57 -4.00 12.11 -2.65
CA GLY A 57 -4.88 12.31 -3.81
C GLY A 57 -5.44 11.01 -4.40
N TYR A 58 -5.44 9.93 -3.62
CA TYR A 58 -6.00 8.63 -3.97
C TYR A 58 -7.25 8.37 -3.14
N GLU A 59 -8.19 7.61 -3.70
CA GLU A 59 -9.36 7.13 -2.98
C GLU A 59 -9.31 5.61 -2.77
N LEU A 60 -9.91 5.14 -1.69
CA LEU A 60 -10.10 3.71 -1.47
C LEU A 60 -11.41 3.28 -2.15
N ALA A 61 -11.32 2.48 -3.19
CA ALA A 61 -12.48 2.04 -3.97
C ALA A 61 -12.65 0.50 -3.96
N ALA A 62 -13.91 0.06 -3.95
CA ALA A 62 -14.25 -1.33 -4.21
C ALA A 62 -14.13 -1.61 -5.71
N VAL A 63 -13.33 -2.60 -6.09
CA VAL A 63 -13.22 -3.07 -7.47
C VAL A 63 -13.85 -4.45 -7.62
N PRO A 64 -14.47 -4.79 -8.77
CA PRO A 64 -14.95 -6.14 -9.02
C PRO A 64 -13.83 -7.16 -8.82
N ARG A 65 -14.12 -8.22 -8.06
CA ARG A 65 -13.16 -9.32 -7.89
C ARG A 65 -12.89 -9.94 -9.26
N GLN A 66 -11.63 -10.05 -9.63
CA GLN A 66 -11.24 -10.80 -10.82
C GLN A 66 -11.63 -12.28 -10.62
N SER A 67 -12.64 -12.72 -11.36
CA SER A 67 -13.24 -14.06 -11.22
C SER A 67 -12.45 -15.15 -11.94
N LYS A 68 -11.51 -14.78 -12.82
CA LYS A 68 -10.61 -15.73 -13.45
C LYS A 68 -9.45 -16.00 -12.50
N ARG A 69 -9.46 -17.18 -11.87
CA ARG A 69 -8.24 -17.72 -11.25
C ARG A 69 -7.15 -17.72 -12.32
N PRO A 70 -5.99 -17.11 -12.07
CA PRO A 70 -4.90 -17.14 -13.02
C PRO A 70 -4.51 -18.60 -13.29
N THR A 71 -4.33 -18.95 -14.56
CA THR A 71 -3.77 -20.25 -14.93
C THR A 71 -2.28 -20.28 -14.59
N LEU A 72 -1.72 -21.48 -14.44
CA LEU A 72 -0.27 -21.66 -14.22
C LEU A 72 0.57 -20.88 -15.24
N ASP A 73 0.10 -20.79 -16.49
CA ASP A 73 0.78 -20.06 -17.58
C ASP A 73 0.78 -18.55 -17.37
N THR A 74 -0.28 -17.98 -16.79
CA THR A 74 -0.32 -16.55 -16.47
C THR A 74 0.63 -16.20 -15.32
N LEU A 75 0.77 -17.08 -14.33
CA LEU A 75 1.68 -16.89 -13.19
C LEU A 75 3.16 -16.99 -13.58
N LYS A 76 3.49 -17.81 -14.59
CA LYS A 76 4.85 -17.89 -15.13
C LYS A 76 5.24 -16.60 -15.85
N LYS A 77 4.34 -15.97 -16.60
CA LYS A 77 4.66 -14.73 -17.33
C LYS A 77 4.96 -13.53 -16.42
N GLU A 78 4.31 -13.45 -15.25
CA GLU A 78 4.53 -12.34 -14.30
C GLU A 78 5.87 -12.42 -13.54
N ASN A 79 6.44 -13.63 -13.40
CA ASN A 79 7.70 -13.85 -12.67
C ASN A 79 8.95 -13.93 -13.58
N PHE A 80 8.78 -13.82 -14.90
CA PHE A 80 9.89 -13.80 -15.86
C PHE A 80 10.17 -12.37 -16.31
N HIS A 81 10.73 -11.58 -15.41
CA HIS A 81 11.54 -10.42 -15.73
C HIS A 81 12.95 -10.70 -15.18
N GLY A 82 13.70 -11.50 -15.94
CA GLY A 82 15.15 -11.63 -15.83
C GLY A 82 15.81 -10.76 -16.88
#